data_AF-A0A9D2I2Y9-F1
#
_entry.id   AF-A0A9D2I2Y9-F1
#
_cell.length_a   1.000
_cell.length_b   1.000
_cell.length_c   1.000
_cell.angle_alpha   90.00
_cell.angle_beta   90.00
_cell.angle_gamma   90.00
#
_symmetry.space_group_name_H-M   'P 1'
#
loop_
_entity.id
_entity.type
_entity.pdbx_description
1 polymer ?
#
loop_
_entity_poly.entity_id
_entity_poly.type
_entity_poly.pdbx_seq_one_letter_code
_entity_poly.pdbx_strand_id
1 'polypeptide(L)'
;MELDNQGLMSVIDKNARKKDHLFTHSIPKYMVRAFFSGMFLTIGTAIAVMVGDKGNHIEPSLGKFFYSFMFSWSLVMIIYMDAELGTSNMMYMTAGMHRRVVSPKRAGQILLTCIICNLVGGIISAWLICQTSTFQQLASDHYLYTTVTAKLSKTTSQILSEGIFANIIVNTAIIASARMKDDAGKLFATVFIIF
;
A
#
# COMPACT_ATOMS: atom_id res chain seq x y z
N MET A 1 -23.13 -10.48 -22.26
CA MET A 1 -23.84 -10.49 -20.96
C MET A 1 -23.22 -11.55 -20.02
N GLU A 2 -21.89 -11.63 -19.91
CA GLU A 2 -21.18 -12.73 -19.19
C GLU A 2 -20.07 -12.23 -18.26
N LEU A 3 -20.07 -10.94 -17.92
CA LEU A 3 -19.06 -10.34 -17.03
C LEU A 3 -19.69 -9.82 -15.72
N ASP A 4 -20.87 -10.31 -15.36
CA ASP A 4 -21.69 -9.71 -14.29
C ASP A 4 -21.87 -10.61 -13.05
N ASN A 5 -21.20 -11.76 -12.99
CA ASN A 5 -21.32 -12.64 -11.83
C ASN A 5 -20.05 -13.43 -11.48
N GLN A 6 -18.88 -12.79 -11.55
CA GLN A 6 -17.74 -13.31 -10.79
C GLN A 6 -17.96 -12.95 -9.32
N GLY A 7 -18.49 -13.91 -8.55
CA GLY A 7 -18.62 -13.77 -7.10
C GLY A 7 -17.28 -13.39 -6.47
N LEU A 8 -17.30 -12.63 -5.37
CA LEU A 8 -16.11 -12.07 -4.71
C LEU A 8 -14.94 -13.07 -4.60
N MET A 9 -15.26 -14.30 -4.19
CA MET A 9 -14.26 -15.36 -4.03
C MET A 9 -13.58 -15.77 -5.34
N SER A 10 -14.28 -15.72 -6.47
CA SER A 10 -13.68 -16.01 -7.78
C SER A 10 -12.65 -14.95 -8.20
N VAL A 11 -12.90 -13.67 -7.86
CA VAL A 11 -11.95 -12.57 -8.10
C VAL A 11 -10.70 -12.76 -7.24
N ILE A 12 -10.88 -13.14 -5.97
CA ILE A 12 -9.77 -13.44 -5.05
C ILE A 12 -8.94 -14.62 -5.57
N ASP A 13 -9.59 -15.73 -5.95
CA ASP A 13 -8.90 -16.92 -6.47
C ASP A 13 -8.12 -16.61 -7.76
N LYS A 14 -8.72 -15.86 -8.68
CA LYS A 14 -8.08 -15.44 -9.93
C LYS A 14 -6.81 -14.63 -9.66
N ASN A 15 -6.88 -13.65 -8.76
CA ASN A 15 -5.73 -12.81 -8.40
C ASN A 15 -4.66 -13.60 -7.64
N ALA A 16 -5.05 -14.51 -6.74
CA ALA A 16 -4.11 -15.40 -6.06
C ALA A 16 -3.33 -16.28 -7.06
N ARG A 17 -4.01 -16.87 -8.06
CA ARG A 17 -3.37 -17.64 -9.14
C ARG A 17 -2.45 -16.78 -9.99
N LYS A 18 -2.86 -15.55 -10.35
CA LYS A 18 -2.03 -14.62 -11.15
C LYS A 18 -0.71 -14.33 -10.43
N LYS A 19 -0.76 -14.09 -9.12
CA LYS A 19 0.42 -13.81 -8.28
C LYS A 19 1.33 -15.02 -8.17
N ASP A 20 0.77 -16.21 -7.91
CA ASP A 20 1.53 -17.45 -7.88
C ASP A 20 2.19 -17.77 -9.23
N HIS A 21 1.45 -17.62 -10.32
CA HIS A 21 1.96 -17.80 -11.67
C HIS A 21 3.12 -16.84 -11.98
N LEU A 22 2.96 -15.55 -11.67
CA LEU A 22 4.04 -14.57 -11.87
C LEU A 22 5.28 -14.93 -11.06
N PHE A 23 5.10 -15.30 -9.79
CA PHE A 23 6.20 -15.66 -8.90
C PHE A 23 6.93 -16.93 -9.37
N THR A 24 6.20 -17.93 -9.85
CA THR A 24 6.79 -19.20 -10.32
C THR A 24 7.50 -19.08 -11.67
N HIS A 25 6.98 -18.27 -12.58
CA HIS A 25 7.53 -18.15 -13.93
C HIS A 25 8.59 -17.04 -14.05
N SER A 26 8.53 -15.99 -13.22
CA SER A 26 9.48 -14.90 -13.28
C SER A 26 9.62 -14.17 -11.95
N ILE A 27 10.42 -14.76 -11.05
CA ILE A 27 10.80 -14.14 -9.77
C ILE A 27 11.35 -12.72 -9.95
N PRO A 28 12.25 -12.42 -10.92
CA PRO A 28 12.76 -11.05 -11.08
C PRO A 28 11.66 -10.04 -11.41
N LYS A 29 10.69 -10.38 -12.28
CA LYS A 29 9.55 -9.50 -12.60
C LYS A 29 8.67 -9.27 -11.37
N TYR A 30 8.44 -10.32 -10.58
CA TYR A 30 7.71 -10.21 -9.32
C TYR A 30 8.44 -9.27 -8.33
N MET A 31 9.75 -9.45 -8.16
CA MET A 31 10.56 -8.64 -7.26
C MET A 31 10.57 -7.16 -7.66
N VAL A 32 10.67 -6.85 -8.96
CA VAL A 32 10.61 -5.46 -9.45
C VAL A 32 9.23 -4.84 -9.20
N ARG A 33 8.14 -5.57 -9.44
CA ARG A 33 6.78 -5.10 -9.11
C ARG A 33 6.60 -4.88 -7.61
N ALA A 34 7.19 -5.72 -6.77
CA ALA A 34 7.15 -5.55 -5.32
C ALA A 34 8.02 -4.36 -4.87
N PHE A 35 9.20 -4.19 -5.46
CA PHE A 35 10.04 -3.02 -5.23
C PHE A 35 9.28 -1.71 -5.52
N PHE A 36 8.60 -1.63 -6.67
CA PHE A 36 7.84 -0.44 -7.04
C PHE A 36 6.70 -0.12 -6.08
N SER A 37 6.03 -1.13 -5.51
CA SER A 37 5.01 -0.85 -4.50
C SER A 37 5.59 -0.15 -3.26
N GLY A 38 6.78 -0.53 -2.81
CA GLY A 38 7.48 0.15 -1.72
C GLY A 38 7.85 1.59 -2.08
N MET A 39 8.39 1.78 -3.29
CA MET A 39 8.72 3.10 -3.83
C MET A 39 7.50 4.03 -3.90
N PHE A 40 6.36 3.55 -4.42
CA PHE A 40 5.14 4.36 -4.52
C PHE A 40 4.60 4.78 -3.16
N LEU A 41 4.64 3.90 -2.15
CA LEU A 41 4.26 4.26 -0.78
C LEU A 41 5.19 5.34 -0.20
N THR A 42 6.50 5.22 -0.43
CA THR A 42 7.45 6.21 0.08
C THR A 42 7.31 7.57 -0.62
N ILE A 43 7.17 7.58 -1.95
CA ILE A 43 6.96 8.83 -2.71
C ILE A 43 5.66 9.50 -2.28
N GLY A 44 4.56 8.74 -2.19
CA GLY A 44 3.28 9.29 -1.75
C GLY A 44 3.32 9.78 -0.30
N THR A 45 4.03 9.07 0.59
CA THR A 45 4.27 9.53 1.96
C THR A 45 5.09 10.83 1.99
N ALA A 46 6.13 10.94 1.18
CA ALA A 46 6.94 12.16 1.11
C ALA A 46 6.10 13.37 0.68
N ILE A 47 5.30 13.23 -0.37
CA ILE A 47 4.37 14.28 -0.82
C ILE A 47 3.36 14.60 0.29
N ALA A 48 2.72 13.59 0.87
CA ALA A 48 1.72 13.77 1.91
C ALA A 48 2.27 14.48 3.15
N VAL A 49 3.53 14.21 3.53
CA VAL A 49 4.19 14.89 4.64
C VAL A 49 4.39 16.38 4.34
N MET A 50 4.87 16.73 3.14
CA MET A 50 5.09 18.13 2.76
C MET A 50 3.77 18.91 2.70
N VAL A 51 2.72 18.32 2.13
CA VAL A 51 1.39 18.95 2.08
C VAL A 51 0.79 19.03 3.48
N GLY A 52 0.96 18.00 4.31
CA GLY A 52 0.51 18.00 5.70
C GLY A 52 1.17 19.10 6.52
N ASP A 53 2.47 19.33 6.32
CA ASP A 53 3.20 20.43 6.96
C ASP A 53 2.64 21.81 6.56
N LYS A 54 2.40 22.03 5.27
CA LYS A 54 1.71 23.24 4.80
C LYS A 54 0.31 23.40 5.37
N GLY A 55 -0.42 22.30 5.52
CA GLY A 55 -1.73 22.28 6.16
C GLY A 55 -1.69 22.79 7.60
N ASN A 56 -0.73 22.33 8.39
CA ASN A 56 -0.57 22.78 9.78
C ASN A 56 -0.18 24.26 9.91
N HIS A 57 0.53 24.81 8.93
CA HIS A 57 0.83 26.24 8.88
C HIS A 57 -0.39 27.12 8.56
N ILE A 58 -1.44 26.54 7.95
CA ILE A 58 -2.72 27.22 7.72
C ILE A 58 -3.56 27.17 8.99
N GLU A 59 -3.78 25.97 9.53
CA GLU A 59 -4.51 25.75 10.78
C GLU A 59 -3.98 24.49 11.48
N PRO A 60 -3.63 24.57 12.79
CA PRO A 60 -3.23 23.42 13.59
C PRO A 60 -4.29 22.32 13.65
N SER A 61 -4.21 21.34 12.74
CA SER A 61 -4.98 20.07 12.67
C SER A 61 -5.16 19.62 11.22
N LEU A 62 -5.11 20.55 10.26
CA LEU A 62 -5.32 20.26 8.83
C LEU A 62 -4.21 19.37 8.25
N GLY A 63 -3.05 19.28 8.89
CA GLY A 63 -1.97 18.44 8.41
C GLY A 63 -2.33 16.97 8.30
N LYS A 64 -3.10 16.43 9.26
CA LYS A 64 -3.57 15.02 9.21
C LYS A 64 -4.58 14.79 8.09
N PHE A 65 -5.45 15.76 7.86
CA PHE A 65 -6.44 15.73 6.79
C PHE A 65 -5.76 15.72 5.41
N PHE A 66 -4.86 16.67 5.15
CA PHE A 66 -4.17 16.71 3.86
C PHE A 66 -3.20 15.53 3.67
N TYR A 67 -2.55 15.08 4.74
CA TYR A 67 -1.69 13.90 4.70
C TYR A 67 -2.47 12.66 4.27
N SER A 68 -3.61 12.37 4.91
CA SER A 68 -4.42 11.18 4.58
C SER A 68 -4.97 11.26 3.15
N PHE A 69 -5.44 12.44 2.73
CA PHE A 69 -5.93 12.65 1.37
C PHE A 69 -4.84 12.38 0.33
N MET A 70 -3.65 12.96 0.51
CA MET A 70 -2.51 12.76 -0.41
C MET A 70 -1.95 11.34 -0.36
N PHE A 71 -1.94 10.70 0.81
CA PHE A 71 -1.44 9.34 0.96
C PHE A 71 -2.28 8.32 0.16
N SER A 72 -3.59 8.54 0.04
CA SER A 72 -4.49 7.65 -0.72
C SER A 72 -4.05 7.41 -2.16
N TRP A 73 -3.42 8.41 -2.79
CA TRP A 73 -2.89 8.32 -4.16
C TRP A 73 -1.75 7.31 -4.32
N SER A 74 -1.06 6.96 -3.22
CA SER A 74 -0.06 5.89 -3.23
C SER A 74 -0.67 4.55 -3.63
N LEU A 75 -1.87 4.24 -3.09
CA LEU A 75 -2.55 2.99 -3.42
C LEU A 75 -3.14 3.02 -4.83
N VAL A 76 -3.60 4.18 -5.30
CA VAL A 76 -4.02 4.37 -6.70
C VAL A 76 -2.89 3.99 -7.65
N MET A 77 -1.67 4.51 -7.42
CA MET A 77 -0.50 4.17 -8.23
C MET A 77 -0.19 2.67 -8.19
N ILE A 78 -0.24 2.04 -7.00
CA ILE A 78 -0.01 0.59 -6.86
C ILE A 78 -1.01 -0.22 -7.68
N ILE A 79 -2.29 0.14 -7.64
CA ILE A 79 -3.35 -0.54 -8.39
C ILE A 79 -3.14 -0.37 -9.89
N TYR A 80 -2.89 0.85 -10.35
CA TYR A 80 -2.78 1.18 -11.77
C TYR A 80 -1.52 0.58 -12.42
N MET A 81 -0.43 0.54 -11.67
CA MET A 81 0.83 -0.05 -12.12
C MET A 81 0.86 -1.57 -11.94
N ASP A 82 -0.21 -2.18 -11.43
CA ASP A 82 -0.30 -3.60 -11.10
C ASP A 82 0.92 -4.02 -10.24
N ALA A 83 1.28 -3.21 -9.25
CA ALA A 83 2.42 -3.47 -8.38
C ALA A 83 2.08 -4.52 -7.30
N GLU A 84 3.10 -5.17 -6.74
CA GLU A 84 2.91 -6.22 -5.73
C GLU A 84 3.04 -5.64 -4.32
N LEU A 85 1.91 -5.55 -3.62
CA LEU A 85 1.83 -4.96 -2.28
C LEU A 85 1.66 -6.03 -1.22
N GLY A 86 2.54 -6.04 -0.21
CA GLY A 86 2.59 -7.05 0.85
C GLY A 86 1.30 -7.15 1.65
N THR A 87 0.69 -6.02 2.03
CA THR A 87 -0.58 -5.99 2.78
C THR A 87 -1.73 -6.63 2.01
N SER A 88 -1.83 -6.34 0.70
CA SER A 88 -2.81 -7.00 -0.18
C SER A 88 -2.51 -8.50 -0.36
N ASN A 89 -1.23 -8.88 -0.41
CA ASN A 89 -0.82 -10.26 -0.54
C ASN A 89 -1.10 -11.06 0.73
N MET A 90 -1.15 -10.45 1.92
CA MET A 90 -1.63 -11.12 3.13
C MET A 90 -3.06 -11.65 2.95
N MET A 91 -3.96 -10.88 2.33
CA MET A 91 -5.33 -11.31 2.03
C MET A 91 -5.34 -12.39 0.93
N TYR A 92 -4.75 -12.12 -0.23
CA TYR A 92 -4.81 -13.05 -1.36
C TYR A 92 -4.16 -14.40 -1.06
N MET A 93 -3.03 -14.41 -0.36
CA MET A 93 -2.32 -15.65 -0.01
C MET A 93 -3.03 -16.42 1.09
N THR A 94 -3.59 -15.73 2.10
CA THR A 94 -4.39 -16.39 3.16
C THR A 94 -5.65 -17.03 2.57
N ALA A 95 -6.42 -16.27 1.77
CA ALA A 95 -7.63 -16.78 1.13
C ALA A 95 -7.31 -17.89 0.12
N GLY A 96 -6.28 -17.71 -0.70
CA GLY A 96 -5.82 -18.71 -1.66
C GLY A 96 -5.33 -20.01 -1.00
N MET A 97 -4.67 -19.91 0.16
CA MET A 97 -4.27 -21.07 0.96
C MET A 97 -5.50 -21.79 1.51
N HIS A 98 -6.43 -21.07 2.15
CA HIS A 98 -7.66 -21.65 2.70
C HIS A 98 -8.49 -22.36 1.63
N ARG A 99 -8.53 -21.79 0.42
CA ARG A 99 -9.26 -22.35 -0.74
C ARG A 99 -8.45 -23.36 -1.56
N ARG A 100 -7.24 -23.72 -1.11
CA ARG A 100 -6.33 -24.69 -1.76
C ARG A 100 -5.95 -24.32 -3.20
N VAL A 101 -5.92 -23.02 -3.49
CA VAL A 101 -5.50 -22.45 -4.77
C VAL A 101 -3.97 -22.30 -4.82
N VAL A 102 -3.36 -21.97 -3.68
CA VAL A 102 -1.91 -21.80 -3.52
C VAL A 102 -1.46 -22.64 -2.31
N SER A 103 -0.32 -23.32 -2.42
CA SER A 103 0.19 -24.11 -1.28
C SER A 103 0.70 -23.21 -0.14
N PRO A 104 0.62 -23.63 1.14
CA PRO A 104 1.09 -22.82 2.27
C PRO A 104 2.55 -22.37 2.15
N LYS A 105 3.44 -23.28 1.70
CA LYS A 105 4.85 -22.97 1.46
C LYS A 105 5.01 -21.85 0.43
N ARG A 106 4.27 -21.92 -0.66
CA ARG A 106 4.31 -20.95 -1.75
C ARG A 106 3.74 -19.60 -1.32
N ALA A 107 2.61 -19.61 -0.61
CA ALA A 107 2.01 -18.41 0.00
C ALA A 107 3.01 -17.68 0.91
N GLY A 108 3.72 -18.41 1.78
CA GLY A 108 4.77 -17.84 2.63
C GLY A 108 5.94 -17.24 1.84
N GLN A 109 6.39 -17.92 0.78
CA GLN A 109 7.46 -17.40 -0.10
C GLN A 109 7.04 -16.10 -0.81
N ILE A 110 5.86 -16.08 -1.42
CA ILE A 110 5.31 -14.91 -2.12
C ILE A 110 5.20 -13.72 -1.16
N LEU A 111 4.67 -13.95 0.05
CA LEU A 111 4.48 -12.91 1.06
C LEU A 111 5.83 -12.37 1.56
N LEU A 112 6.75 -13.25 1.94
CA LEU A 112 8.07 -12.84 2.46
C LEU A 112 8.87 -12.07 1.40
N THR A 113 8.95 -12.58 0.16
CA THR A 113 9.62 -11.87 -0.93
C THR A 113 8.98 -10.52 -1.19
N CYS A 114 7.64 -10.43 -1.18
CA CYS A 114 6.94 -9.16 -1.37
C CYS A 114 7.31 -8.13 -0.31
N ILE A 115 7.25 -8.51 0.96
CA ILE A 115 7.52 -7.61 2.09
C ILE A 115 8.96 -7.13 2.05
N ILE A 116 9.92 -8.03 1.79
CA ILE A 116 11.34 -7.66 1.67
C ILE A 116 11.54 -6.68 0.51
N CYS A 117 10.98 -6.96 -0.67
CA CYS A 117 11.11 -6.06 -1.81
C CYS A 117 10.39 -4.72 -1.59
N ASN A 118 9.20 -4.70 -0.95
CA ASN A 118 8.53 -3.46 -0.56
C ASN A 118 9.41 -2.64 0.40
N LEU A 119 10.04 -3.28 1.39
CA LEU A 119 10.94 -2.61 2.33
C LEU A 119 12.17 -2.04 1.61
N VAL A 120 12.82 -2.83 0.75
CA VAL A 120 13.98 -2.39 -0.03
C VAL A 120 13.63 -1.22 -0.95
N GLY A 121 12.48 -1.30 -1.65
CA GLY A 121 11.96 -0.20 -2.45
C GLY A 121 11.73 1.05 -1.61
N GLY A 122 11.10 0.90 -0.45
CA GLY A 122 10.83 2.01 0.44
C GLY A 122 12.10 2.69 0.97
N ILE A 123 13.11 1.92 1.37
CA ILE A 123 14.40 2.42 1.88
C ILE A 123 15.18 3.13 0.78
N ILE A 124 15.32 2.52 -0.40
CA ILE A 124 16.07 3.13 -1.52
C ILE A 124 15.40 4.43 -1.95
N SER A 125 14.07 4.45 -2.06
CA SER A 125 13.34 5.68 -2.40
C SER A 125 13.47 6.74 -1.32
N ALA A 126 13.42 6.38 -0.04
CA ALA A 126 13.60 7.34 1.05
C ALA A 126 15.01 7.94 1.02
N TRP A 127 16.03 7.11 0.82
CA TRP A 127 17.41 7.57 0.68
C TRP A 127 17.55 8.56 -0.49
N LEU A 128 17.04 8.21 -1.69
CA LEU A 128 17.07 9.10 -2.85
C LEU A 128 16.35 10.43 -2.59
N ILE A 129 15.20 10.41 -1.92
CA ILE A 129 14.44 11.61 -1.58
C ILE A 129 15.21 12.50 -0.60
N CYS A 130 15.91 11.92 0.37
CA CYS A 130 16.78 12.69 1.29
C CYS A 130 17.95 13.39 0.57
N GLN A 131 18.36 12.91 -0.61
CA GLN A 131 19.36 13.58 -1.42
C GLN A 131 18.81 14.82 -2.16
N THR A 132 17.48 14.99 -2.22
CA THR A 132 16.85 16.17 -2.82
C THR A 132 16.86 17.36 -1.86
N SER A 133 16.81 18.58 -2.38
CA SER A 133 16.76 19.80 -1.56
C SER A 133 15.49 19.90 -0.71
N THR A 134 14.39 19.27 -1.13
CA THR A 134 13.08 19.34 -0.46
C THR A 134 13.11 18.84 0.99
N PHE A 135 13.95 17.85 1.28
CA PHE A 135 14.06 17.23 2.62
C PHE A 135 15.34 17.65 3.35
N GLN A 136 16.10 18.60 2.79
CA GLN A 136 17.25 19.19 3.45
C GLN A 136 16.79 20.34 4.36
N GLN A 137 17.32 20.40 5.59
CA GLN A 137 17.07 21.50 6.54
C GLN A 137 15.58 21.69 6.93
N LEU A 138 14.86 20.61 7.20
CA LEU A 138 13.50 20.70 7.73
C LEU A 138 13.52 21.32 9.15
N ALA A 139 12.54 22.17 9.44
CA ALA A 139 12.36 22.75 10.77
C ALA A 139 12.11 21.66 11.82
N SER A 140 12.53 21.86 13.07
CA SER A 140 12.44 20.84 14.13
C SER A 140 11.01 20.42 14.47
N ASP A 141 10.06 21.32 14.25
CA ASP A 141 8.62 21.12 14.45
C ASP A 141 7.88 20.62 13.20
N HIS A 142 8.61 20.38 12.10
CA HIS A 142 8.04 19.91 10.84
C HIS A 142 7.18 18.64 11.02
N TYR A 143 6.10 18.55 10.24
CA TYR A 143 5.12 17.46 10.34
C TYR A 143 5.72 16.05 10.27
N LEU A 144 6.83 15.90 9.54
CA LEU A 144 7.61 14.66 9.48
C LEU A 144 8.06 14.19 10.88
N TYR A 145 8.73 15.06 11.63
CA TYR A 145 9.34 14.72 12.92
C TYR A 145 8.28 14.44 13.98
N THR A 146 7.22 15.23 14.01
CA THR A 146 6.08 15.02 14.92
C THR A 146 5.38 13.70 14.63
N THR A 147 5.15 13.37 13.35
CA THR A 147 4.52 12.10 12.94
C THR A 147 5.39 10.88 13.28
N VAL A 148 6.70 10.94 13.02
CA VAL A 148 7.62 9.84 13.36
C VAL A 148 7.68 9.62 14.87
N THR A 149 7.80 10.69 15.65
CA THR A 149 7.82 10.63 17.12
C THR A 149 6.52 10.03 17.67
N ALA A 150 5.37 10.44 17.12
CA ALA A 150 4.07 9.89 17.48
C ALA A 150 3.93 8.39 17.11
N LYS A 151 4.58 7.91 16.04
CA LYS A 151 4.59 6.49 15.66
C LYS A 151 5.49 5.66 16.58
N LEU A 152 6.67 6.17 16.93
CA LEU A 152 7.64 5.46 17.78
C LEU A 152 7.20 5.38 19.25
N SER A 153 6.33 6.27 19.71
CA SER A 153 5.81 6.29 21.08
C SER A 153 4.60 5.37 21.31
N LYS A 154 4.07 4.71 20.27
CA LYS A 154 2.90 3.82 20.41
C LYS A 154 3.24 2.53 21.13
N THR A 155 2.31 2.07 21.95
CA THR A 155 2.38 0.74 22.56
C THR A 155 2.14 -0.37 21.54
N THR A 156 2.60 -1.59 21.83
CA THR A 156 2.41 -2.75 20.95
C THR A 156 0.93 -3.05 20.69
N SER A 157 0.06 -2.91 21.70
CA SER A 157 -1.37 -3.14 21.55
C SER A 157 -2.01 -2.13 20.59
N GLN A 158 -1.64 -0.86 20.70
CA GLN A 158 -2.10 0.18 19.76
C GLN A 158 -1.65 -0.12 18.33
N ILE A 159 -0.38 -0.48 18.13
CA ILE A 159 0.17 -0.82 16.80
C ILE A 159 -0.60 -2.01 16.20
N LEU A 160 -0.88 -3.04 16.99
CA LEU A 160 -1.61 -4.21 16.53
C LEU A 160 -3.05 -3.84 16.12
N SER A 161 -3.77 -3.12 16.97
CA SER A 161 -5.16 -2.71 16.68
C SER A 161 -5.24 -1.81 15.45
N GLU A 162 -4.39 -0.79 15.35
CA GLU A 162 -4.34 0.08 14.17
C GLU A 162 -3.94 -0.69 12.91
N GLY A 163 -2.99 -1.63 13.02
CA GLY A 163 -2.56 -2.48 11.91
C GLY A 163 -3.69 -3.36 11.36
N ILE A 164 -4.55 -3.89 12.23
CA ILE A 164 -5.74 -4.66 11.83
C ILE A 164 -6.69 -3.78 11.00
N PHE A 165 -7.07 -2.61 11.52
CA PHE A 165 -7.99 -1.71 10.81
C PHE A 165 -7.40 -1.16 9.51
N ALA A 166 -6.12 -0.78 9.52
CA ALA A 166 -5.44 -0.33 8.32
C ALA A 166 -5.46 -1.41 7.22
N ASN A 167 -5.21 -2.67 7.58
CA ASN A 167 -5.21 -3.75 6.59
C ASN A 167 -6.63 -4.12 6.13
N ILE A 168 -7.66 -3.97 6.97
CA ILE A 168 -9.06 -4.09 6.54
C ILE A 168 -9.37 -3.05 5.46
N ILE A 169 -9.05 -1.78 5.72
CA ILE A 169 -9.30 -0.66 4.81
C ILE A 169 -8.56 -0.86 3.46
N VAL A 170 -7.27 -1.18 3.51
CA VAL A 170 -6.46 -1.42 2.30
C VAL A 170 -7.03 -2.57 1.46
N ASN A 171 -7.40 -3.69 2.10
CA ASN A 171 -7.94 -4.83 1.39
C ASN A 171 -9.34 -4.57 0.82
N THR A 172 -10.16 -3.78 1.51
CA THR A 172 -11.45 -3.32 0.97
C THR A 172 -11.25 -2.48 -0.29
N ALA A 173 -10.29 -1.53 -0.30
CA ALA A 173 -9.96 -0.74 -1.49
C ALA A 173 -9.47 -1.61 -2.65
N ILE A 174 -8.58 -2.57 -2.38
CA ILE A 174 -8.06 -3.51 -3.38
C ILE A 174 -9.19 -4.37 -3.99
N ILE A 175 -10.09 -4.91 -3.16
CA ILE A 175 -11.23 -5.71 -3.65
C ILE A 175 -12.20 -4.84 -4.45
N ALA A 176 -12.55 -3.66 -3.93
CA ALA A 176 -13.47 -2.74 -4.60
C ALA A 176 -12.96 -2.41 -6.00
N SER A 177 -11.69 -2.00 -6.10
CA SER A 177 -11.05 -1.68 -7.36
C SER A 177 -10.91 -2.87 -8.30
N ALA A 178 -10.68 -4.08 -7.78
CA ALA A 178 -10.62 -5.30 -8.60
C ALA A 178 -11.97 -5.72 -9.20
N ARG A 179 -13.09 -5.24 -8.63
CA ARG A 179 -14.45 -5.52 -9.11
C ARG A 179 -14.98 -4.45 -10.06
N MET A 180 -14.35 -3.29 -10.12
CA MET A 180 -14.72 -2.18 -11.00
C MET A 180 -14.10 -2.35 -12.39
N LYS A 181 -14.84 -1.95 -13.42
CA LYS A 181 -14.39 -2.02 -14.82
C LYS A 181 -13.80 -0.70 -15.29
N ASP A 182 -14.39 0.41 -14.86
CA ASP A 182 -13.96 1.75 -15.22
C ASP A 182 -12.82 2.25 -14.33
N ASP A 183 -11.85 2.93 -14.93
CA ASP A 183 -10.68 3.40 -14.20
C ASP A 183 -11.02 4.60 -13.30
N ALA A 184 -11.88 5.52 -13.74
CA ALA A 184 -12.32 6.64 -12.92
C ALA A 184 -12.96 6.19 -11.59
N GLY A 185 -13.83 5.19 -11.61
CA GLY A 185 -14.46 4.60 -10.44
C GLY A 185 -13.46 3.94 -9.50
N LYS A 186 -12.46 3.22 -10.02
CA LYS A 186 -11.35 2.67 -9.20
C LYS A 186 -10.60 3.77 -8.47
N LEU A 187 -10.30 4.88 -9.17
CA LEU A 187 -9.62 6.03 -8.57
C LEU A 187 -10.44 6.62 -7.43
N PHE A 188 -11.70 7.00 -7.69
CA PHE A 188 -12.55 7.61 -6.66
C PHE A 188 -12.82 6.68 -5.49
N ALA A 189 -13.07 5.39 -5.73
CA ALA A 189 -13.29 4.41 -4.68
C ALA A 189 -12.03 4.17 -3.84
N THR A 190 -10.87 4.08 -4.47
CA THR A 190 -9.59 3.92 -3.74
C THR A 190 -9.32 5.13 -2.87
N VAL A 191 -9.47 6.35 -3.41
CA VAL A 191 -9.29 7.59 -2.65
C VAL A 191 -10.27 7.64 -1.48
N PHE A 192 -11.56 7.39 -1.72
CA PHE A 192 -12.60 7.42 -0.69
C PHE A 192 -12.39 6.40 0.44
N ILE A 193 -11.95 5.17 0.11
CA ILE A 193 -11.79 4.12 1.12
C ILE A 193 -10.52 4.34 1.96
N ILE A 194 -9.44 4.85 1.36
CA ILE A 194 -8.16 5.03 2.04
C ILE A 194 -8.08 6.34 2.83
N PHE A 195 -8.74 7.40 2.33
CA PHE A 195 -8.78 8.70 2.98
C PHE A 195 -9.59 8.66 4.28
#